data_AF-A0A4Y2BEJ5-F1
#
_entry.id   AF-A0A4Y2BEJ5-F1
#
_cell.length_a   1.000
_cell.length_b   1.000
_cell.length_c   1.000
_cell.angle_alpha   90.00
_cell.angle_beta   90.00
_cell.angle_gamma   90.00
#
_symmetry.space_group_name_H-M   'P 1'
#
loop_
_entity.id
_entity.type
_entity.pdbx_description
1 polymer ?
#
loop_
_entity_poly.entity_id
_entity_poly.type
_entity_poly.pdbx_seq_one_letter_code
_entity_poly.pdbx_strand_id
1 'polypeptide(L)'
;MFKKGSFEVGGTIYPVAIKYDPRFGDAFWDSSKQSYMQYLGMMLTSWALVCDVWYLPPMTRKSDESAVEFANRVKAEIARKGGLVDLMWDGQLKRMKVKREWIAKQQKEYSKRLKVE
;
A
#
# COMPACT_ATOMS: atom_id res chain seq x y z
N MET A 1 -4.20 -0.53 5.89
CA MET A 1 -5.40 -1.38 5.93
C MET A 1 -6.33 -1.01 4.77
N PHE A 2 -7.03 -1.97 4.16
CA PHE A 2 -8.10 -1.70 3.19
C PHE A 2 -9.43 -1.36 3.91
N LYS A 3 -10.41 -0.76 3.23
CA LYS A 3 -11.69 -0.39 3.85
C LYS A 3 -12.58 -1.62 4.01
N LYS A 4 -12.98 -1.93 5.25
CA LYS A 4 -13.71 -3.14 5.66
C LYS A 4 -14.96 -3.42 4.81
N GLY A 5 -15.80 -2.40 4.61
CA GLY A 5 -17.08 -2.52 3.90
C GLY A 5 -16.96 -3.10 2.48
N SER A 6 -15.88 -2.79 1.75
CA SER A 6 -15.61 -3.32 0.41
C SER A 6 -15.40 -4.84 0.37
N PHE A 7 -15.17 -5.48 1.52
CA PHE A 7 -14.99 -6.93 1.68
C PHE A 7 -16.12 -7.58 2.51
N GLU A 8 -17.08 -6.79 3.01
CA GLU A 8 -18.25 -7.27 3.76
C GLU A 8 -19.46 -7.57 2.87
N VAL A 9 -19.66 -6.79 1.80
CA VAL A 9 -20.77 -6.96 0.83
C VAL A 9 -20.79 -8.34 0.15
N GLY A 10 -19.64 -9.03 0.10
CA GLY A 10 -19.50 -10.34 -0.52
C GLY A 10 -19.24 -10.28 -2.03
N GLY A 11 -19.05 -11.47 -2.63
CA GLY A 11 -18.70 -11.62 -4.05
C GLY A 11 -17.22 -11.91 -4.31
N THR A 12 -16.86 -11.94 -5.59
CA THR A 12 -15.51 -12.24 -6.07
C THR A 12 -14.72 -10.95 -6.28
N ILE A 13 -13.57 -10.82 -5.61
CA ILE A 13 -12.64 -9.72 -5.79
C ILE A 13 -11.62 -10.10 -6.88
N TYR A 14 -11.38 -9.21 -7.83
CA TYR A 14 -10.32 -9.33 -8.84
C TYR A 14 -9.17 -8.40 -8.43
N PRO A 15 -8.06 -8.91 -7.85
CA PRO A 15 -6.99 -8.06 -7.37
C PRO A 15 -6.13 -7.57 -8.53
N VAL A 16 -5.71 -6.32 -8.48
CA VAL A 16 -4.74 -5.74 -9.41
C VAL A 16 -3.62 -5.10 -8.60
N ALA A 17 -2.38 -5.46 -8.92
CA ALA A 17 -1.20 -4.76 -8.42
C ALA A 17 -0.74 -3.75 -9.48
N ILE A 18 -0.57 -2.49 -9.07
CA ILE A 18 -0.06 -1.41 -9.92
C ILE A 18 1.15 -0.80 -9.21
N LYS A 19 2.25 -0.64 -9.92
CA LYS A 19 3.51 -0.08 -9.38
C LYS A 19 4.06 0.97 -10.35
N TYR A 20 4.09 2.22 -9.90
CA TYR A 20 4.70 3.32 -10.65
C TYR A 20 6.21 3.33 -10.45
N ASP A 21 6.96 3.70 -11.49
CA ASP A 21 8.40 3.94 -11.40
C ASP A 21 8.69 5.45 -11.32
N PRO A 22 9.03 5.98 -10.12
CA PRO A 22 9.21 7.42 -9.90
C PRO A 22 10.45 8.00 -10.62
N ARG A 23 11.25 7.18 -11.31
CA ARG A 23 12.39 7.64 -12.13
C ARG A 23 11.95 8.34 -13.43
N PHE A 24 10.75 8.05 -13.93
CA PHE A 24 10.22 8.65 -15.16
C PHE A 24 9.24 9.81 -14.89
N GLY A 25 8.50 9.70 -13.79
CA GLY A 25 7.58 10.71 -13.27
C GLY A 25 6.88 10.20 -12.01
N ASP A 26 6.69 11.05 -11.00
CA ASP A 26 6.00 10.67 -9.77
C ASP A 26 4.49 10.93 -9.89
N ALA A 27 3.71 9.85 -9.98
CA ALA A 27 2.23 9.90 -10.01
C ALA A 27 1.60 10.24 -8.63
N PHE A 28 2.39 10.32 -7.56
CA PHE A 28 1.90 10.56 -6.21
C PHE A 28 2.06 12.03 -5.79
N TRP A 29 1.05 12.85 -6.08
CA TRP A 29 1.03 14.22 -5.56
C TRP A 29 1.08 14.26 -4.03
N ASP A 30 2.10 14.88 -3.45
CA ASP A 30 2.15 15.23 -2.03
C ASP A 30 1.89 16.71 -1.77
N SER A 31 0.62 17.04 -1.56
CA SER A 31 0.11 18.37 -1.17
C SER A 31 0.67 18.92 0.15
N SER A 32 1.45 18.16 0.92
CA SER A 32 2.19 18.68 2.10
C SER A 32 3.59 19.19 1.76
N LYS A 33 4.11 18.83 0.57
CA LYS A 33 5.45 19.19 0.08
C LYS A 33 5.43 20.13 -1.12
N GLN A 34 4.37 20.05 -1.95
CA GLN A 34 4.28 20.72 -3.25
C GLN A 34 2.90 21.33 -3.47
N SER A 35 2.87 22.54 -4.02
CA SER A 35 1.61 23.14 -4.47
C SER A 35 1.03 22.37 -5.67
N TYR A 36 -0.28 22.49 -5.92
CA TYR A 36 -0.90 21.81 -7.06
C TYR A 36 -0.29 22.25 -8.40
N MET A 37 0.01 23.55 -8.55
CA MET A 37 0.62 24.07 -9.79
C MET A 37 2.07 23.61 -9.96
N GLN A 38 2.82 23.46 -8.86
CA GLN A 38 4.17 22.89 -8.90
C GLN A 38 4.14 21.41 -9.31
N TYR A 39 3.22 20.63 -8.73
CA TYR A 39 3.03 19.22 -9.11
C TYR A 39 2.55 19.07 -10.56
N LEU A 40 1.62 19.92 -11.02
CA LEU A 40 1.19 19.95 -12.42
C LEU A 40 2.35 20.30 -13.36
N GLY A 41 3.19 21.28 -13.00
CA GLY A 41 4.40 21.62 -13.74
C GLY A 41 5.43 20.47 -13.78
N MET A 42 5.59 19.72 -12.68
CA MET A 42 6.40 18.51 -12.66
C MET A 42 5.81 17.39 -13.52
N MET A 43 4.50 17.23 -13.56
CA MET A 43 3.85 16.21 -14.39
C MET A 43 3.90 16.53 -15.89
N LEU A 44 3.78 17.81 -16.25
CA LEU A 44 3.92 18.28 -17.64
C LEU A 44 5.38 18.27 -18.14
N THR A 45 6.37 18.22 -17.23
CA THR A 45 7.79 18.09 -17.57
C THR A 45 8.39 16.70 -17.28
N SER A 46 7.60 15.78 -16.73
CA SER A 46 7.97 14.36 -16.59
C SER A 46 7.97 13.68 -17.96
N TRP A 47 8.97 12.84 -18.23
CA TRP A 47 9.12 12.20 -19.54
C TRP A 47 8.02 11.17 -19.82
N ALA A 48 7.65 10.37 -18.82
CA ALA A 48 6.59 9.37 -18.93
C ALA A 48 6.05 8.98 -17.54
N LEU A 49 4.79 8.53 -17.49
CA LEU A 49 4.26 7.77 -16.34
C LEU A 49 4.37 6.27 -16.64
N VAL A 50 5.50 5.68 -16.27
CA VAL A 50 5.73 4.23 -16.38
C VAL A 50 5.11 3.53 -15.17
N CYS A 51 4.25 2.54 -15.42
CA CYS A 51 3.74 1.66 -14.37
C CYS A 51 3.66 0.21 -14.83
N ASP A 52 4.09 -0.70 -13.95
CA ASP A 52 3.83 -2.12 -14.07
C ASP A 52 2.41 -2.42 -13.59
N VAL A 53 1.64 -3.18 -14.37
CA VAL A 53 0.29 -3.62 -14.04
C VAL A 53 0.23 -5.13 -14.07
N TRP A 54 -0.20 -5.74 -12.96
CA TRP A 54 -0.46 -7.17 -12.87
C TRP A 54 -1.90 -7.42 -12.44
N TYR A 55 -2.64 -8.13 -13.28
CA TYR A 55 -3.92 -8.74 -12.91
C TYR A 55 -3.63 -10.05 -12.14
N LEU A 56 -4.25 -10.24 -10.98
CA LEU A 56 -4.15 -11.46 -10.19
C LEU A 56 -5.41 -12.33 -10.39
N PRO A 57 -5.33 -13.65 -10.14
CA PRO A 57 -6.50 -14.52 -10.16
C PRO A 57 -7.62 -14.03 -9.23
N PRO A 58 -8.90 -14.30 -9.56
CA PRO A 58 -10.02 -13.97 -8.69
C PRO A 58 -9.88 -14.60 -7.30
N MET A 59 -10.24 -13.82 -6.28
CA MET A 59 -10.22 -14.23 -4.88
C MET A 59 -11.63 -14.09 -4.32
N THR A 60 -12.22 -15.21 -3.88
CA THR A 60 -13.47 -15.24 -3.12
C THR A 60 -13.19 -15.29 -1.61
N ARG A 61 -14.15 -14.86 -0.79
CA ARG A 61 -14.09 -15.05 0.65
C ARG A 61 -14.38 -16.52 0.98
N LYS A 62 -13.57 -17.12 1.85
CA LYS A 62 -13.83 -18.45 2.41
C LYS A 62 -14.95 -18.44 3.47
N SER A 63 -15.35 -19.61 3.95
CA SER A 63 -16.29 -19.79 5.06
C SER A 63 -15.66 -19.58 6.44
N ASP A 64 -14.35 -19.78 6.58
CA ASP A 64 -13.58 -19.71 7.83
C ASP A 64 -12.96 -18.33 8.12
N GLU A 65 -12.90 -17.41 7.14
CA GLU A 65 -12.23 -16.11 7.30
C GLU A 65 -13.21 -14.93 7.43
N SER A 66 -12.89 -13.97 8.30
CA SER A 66 -13.61 -12.70 8.36
C SER A 66 -13.34 -11.80 7.16
N ALA A 67 -14.19 -10.80 6.93
CA ALA A 67 -13.96 -9.77 5.91
C ALA A 67 -12.63 -9.00 6.10
N VAL A 68 -12.12 -8.91 7.33
CA VAL A 68 -10.83 -8.25 7.63
C VAL A 68 -9.65 -9.14 7.24
N GLU A 69 -9.73 -10.44 7.53
CA GLU A 69 -8.71 -11.41 7.14
C GLU A 69 -8.67 -11.61 5.62
N PHE A 70 -9.84 -11.67 4.97
CA PHE A 70 -9.95 -11.68 3.51
C PHE A 70 -9.33 -10.42 2.87
N ALA A 71 -9.64 -9.23 3.40
CA ALA A 71 -9.03 -7.99 2.94
C ALA A 71 -7.50 -7.97 3.10
N ASN A 72 -6.98 -8.52 4.21
CA ASN A 72 -5.55 -8.65 4.43
C ASN A 72 -4.91 -9.70 3.51
N ARG A 73 -5.59 -10.83 3.22
CA ARG A 73 -5.14 -11.87 2.30
C ARG A 73 -5.02 -11.34 0.86
N VAL A 74 -6.04 -10.61 0.39
CA VAL A 74 -6.02 -9.94 -0.93
C VAL A 74 -4.91 -8.88 -0.99
N LYS A 75 -4.74 -8.09 0.08
CA LYS A 75 -3.67 -7.09 0.20
C LYS A 75 -2.27 -7.71 0.18
N ALA A 76 -2.06 -8.83 0.89
CA ALA A 76 -0.79 -9.54 0.91
C ALA A 76 -0.42 -10.10 -0.46
N GLU A 77 -1.39 -10.61 -1.24
CA GLU A 77 -1.15 -11.06 -2.62
C GLU A 77 -0.77 -9.91 -3.57
N ILE A 78 -1.47 -8.77 -3.48
CA ILE A 78 -1.11 -7.54 -4.22
C ILE A 78 0.31 -7.07 -3.87
N ALA A 79 0.64 -7.03 -2.57
CA ALA A 79 1.96 -6.62 -2.09
C ALA A 79 3.06 -7.58 -2.55
N ARG A 80 2.83 -8.90 -2.42
CA ARG A 80 3.72 -9.97 -2.92
C ARG A 80 3.99 -9.84 -4.41
N LYS A 81 2.97 -9.55 -5.22
CA LYS A 81 3.11 -9.42 -6.68
C LYS A 81 3.87 -8.15 -7.09
N GLY A 82 3.65 -7.03 -6.40
CA GLY A 82 4.37 -5.76 -6.66
C GLY A 82 5.78 -5.69 -6.06
N GLY A 83 6.19 -6.66 -5.25
CA GLY A 83 7.44 -6.60 -4.48
C GLY A 83 7.41 -5.50 -3.41
N LEU A 84 6.27 -5.32 -2.76
CA LEU A 84 6.03 -4.30 -1.73
C LEU A 84 5.98 -4.96 -0.34
N VAL A 85 6.44 -4.25 0.69
CA VAL A 85 6.34 -4.71 2.09
C VAL A 85 4.90 -4.59 2.56
N ASP A 86 4.31 -5.69 3.05
CA ASP A 86 2.96 -5.63 3.61
C ASP A 86 2.96 -4.98 4.99
N LEU A 87 2.33 -3.80 5.10
CA LEU A 87 2.27 -3.01 6.33
C LEU A 87 0.82 -2.88 6.81
N MET A 88 0.59 -2.94 8.12
CA MET A 88 -0.76 -2.93 8.69
C MET A 88 -1.47 -1.57 8.50
N TRP A 89 -0.75 -0.45 8.57
CA TRP A 89 -1.29 0.91 8.53
C TRP A 89 -1.84 1.35 7.14
N ASP A 90 -2.63 2.44 7.10
CA ASP A 90 -3.30 3.03 5.92
C ASP A 90 -2.50 4.26 5.41
N GLY A 91 -2.58 4.62 4.11
CA GLY A 91 -1.78 5.68 3.46
C GLY A 91 -1.93 7.12 4.00
N GLN A 92 -2.67 7.28 5.10
CA GLN A 92 -2.76 8.45 5.97
C GLN A 92 -1.40 9.05 6.38
N LEU A 93 -0.30 8.30 6.23
CA LEU A 93 1.06 8.77 6.49
C LEU A 93 1.49 10.01 5.67
N LYS A 94 0.79 10.32 4.56
CA LYS A 94 0.92 11.61 3.85
C LYS A 94 0.55 12.83 4.71
N ARG A 95 -0.33 12.68 5.71
CA ARG A 95 -0.81 13.77 6.58
C ARG A 95 -0.43 13.59 8.05
N MET A 96 -0.34 12.35 8.53
CA MET A 96 -0.14 12.03 9.94
C MET A 96 1.17 11.25 10.14
N LYS A 97 2.06 11.75 11.00
CA LYS A 97 3.23 10.96 11.44
C LYS A 97 2.77 9.67 12.15
N VAL A 98 3.51 8.58 11.97
CA VAL A 98 3.27 7.30 12.67
C VAL A 98 3.22 7.56 14.19
N LYS A 99 2.20 7.05 14.90
CA LYS A 99 2.14 7.19 16.37
C LYS A 99 3.39 6.57 17.01
N ARG A 100 3.93 7.21 18.05
CA ARG A 100 5.13 6.75 18.78
C ARG A 100 5.03 5.29 19.24
N GLU A 101 3.84 4.83 19.64
CA GLU A 101 3.51 3.44 19.98
C GLU A 101 3.96 2.42 18.92
N TRP A 102 3.65 2.67 17.65
CA TRP A 102 3.99 1.76 16.55
C TRP A 102 5.48 1.81 16.20
N ILE A 103 6.11 2.98 16.33
CA ILE A 103 7.55 3.14 16.17
C ILE A 103 8.28 2.32 17.24
N ALA A 104 7.89 2.48 18.52
CA ALA A 104 8.45 1.73 19.64
C ALA A 104 8.21 0.22 19.52
N LYS A 105 7.03 -0.21 19.04
CA LYS A 105 6.75 -1.62 18.75
C LYS A 105 7.70 -2.16 17.68
N GLN A 106 7.89 -1.45 16.57
CA GLN A 106 8.79 -1.87 15.50
C GLN A 106 10.26 -1.89 15.97
N GLN A 107 10.68 -0.89 16.75
CA GLN A 107 12.01 -0.86 17.39
C GLN A 107 12.22 -2.05 18.34
N LYS A 108 11.19 -2.49 19.08
CA LYS A 108 11.24 -3.69 19.93
C LYS A 108 11.38 -4.98 19.12
N GLU A 109 10.74 -5.09 17.97
CA GLU A 109 10.92 -6.25 17.08
C GLU A 109 12.28 -6.24 16.37
N TYR A 110 12.83 -5.06 16.03
CA TYR A 110 14.21 -4.95 15.54
C TYR A 110 15.24 -5.28 16.63
N SER A 111 15.08 -4.81 17.87
CA SER A 111 16.05 -5.08 18.93
C SER A 111 16.06 -6.54 19.39
N LYS A 112 14.98 -7.31 19.18
CA LYS A 112 15.02 -8.78 19.26
C LYS A 112 15.93 -9.40 18.18
N ARG A 113 15.87 -8.89 16.95
CA ARG A 113 16.68 -9.41 15.82
C ARG A 113 18.17 -9.09 15.97
N LEU A 114 18.52 -7.97 16.60
CA LEU A 114 19.92 -7.63 16.93
C LEU A 114 20.46 -8.39 18.15
N LYS A 115 19.63 -9.09 18.93
CA LYS A 115 20.06 -9.90 20.08
C LYS A 115 20.28 -11.37 19.71
N VAL A 116 20.91 -11.60 18.55
CA VAL A 116 21.32 -12.92 18.06
C VAL A 116 22.83 -12.90 17.81
N GLU A 117 23.55 -12.49 18.86
CA GLU A 117 24.98 -12.62 19.15
C GLU A 117 25.11 -12.66 20.69
#